data_AF-T1AQ40-F1
#
_entry.id   AF-T1AQ40-F1
#
_cell.length_a   1.000
_cell.length_b   1.000
_cell.length_c   1.000
_cell.angle_alpha   90.00
_cell.angle_beta   90.00
_cell.angle_gamma   90.00
#
_symmetry.space_group_name_H-M   'P 1'
#
loop_
_entity.id
_entity.type
_entity.pdbx_description
1 polymer ?
#
loop_
_entity_poly.entity_id
_entity_poly.type
_entity_poly.pdbx_seq_one_letter_code
_entity_poly.pdbx_strand_id
1 'polypeptide(L)' 'ELLKRAESLIEQNIHPTVITRGFSLAREEAERLLKKEIGTPVKATDDEVLSQVAHTAMGSKGVYGARGELARLVVKAVKT' A
#
# COMPACT_ATOMS: atom_id res chain seq x y z
N GLU A 1 -15.21 -2.72 6.36
CA GLU A 1 -15.22 -1.23 6.44
C GLU A 1 -15.90 -0.52 5.28
N LEU A 2 -15.37 -0.50 4.05
CA LEU A 2 -15.98 0.27 2.95
C LEU A 2 -17.41 -0.17 2.61
N LEU A 3 -17.67 -1.48 2.58
CA LEU A 3 -19.02 -2.03 2.35
C LEU A 3 -20.00 -1.68 3.48
N LYS A 4 -19.55 -1.71 4.73
CA LYS A 4 -20.34 -1.31 5.91
C LYS A 4 -20.73 0.17 5.84
N ARG A 5 -19.84 1.03 5.31
CA ARG A 5 -20.14 2.45 5.07
C ARG A 5 -21.09 2.63 3.90
N ALA A 6 -20.94 1.84 2.84
CA ALA A 6 -21.87 1.86 1.70
C ALA A 6 -23.29 1.47 2.13
N GLU A 7 -23.43 0.44 2.97
CA GLU A 7 -24.71 0.00 3.54
C GLU A 7 -25.43 1.13 4.28
N SER A 8 -24.72 1.84 5.18
CA SER A 8 -25.29 3.00 5.89
C SER A 8 -25.71 4.16 4.98
N LEU A 9 -25.08 4.32 3.81
CA LEU A 9 -25.48 5.33 2.81
C LEU A 9 -26.72 4.88 2.02
N ILE A 10 -26.86 3.58 1.78
CA ILE A 10 -28.05 3.00 1.15
C ILE A 10 -29.27 3.15 2.08
N GLU A 11 -29.10 2.91 3.38
CA GLU A 11 -30.14 3.16 4.41
C GLU A 11 -30.61 4.63 4.42
N GLN A 12 -29.74 5.56 4.03
CA GLN A 12 -30.06 6.99 3.87
C GLN A 12 -30.67 7.32 2.49
N ASN A 13 -31.11 6.31 1.73
CA ASN A 13 -31.69 6.44 0.38
C ASN A 13 -30.74 7.03 -0.67
N ILE A 14 -29.42 6.91 -0.49
CA ILE A 14 -28.46 7.32 -1.52
C ILE A 14 -28.37 6.22 -2.59
N HIS A 15 -28.58 6.58 -3.85
CA HIS A 15 -28.56 5.63 -4.95
C HIS A 15 -27.16 4.97 -5.10
N PRO A 16 -27.06 3.64 -5.26
CA PRO A 16 -25.78 2.92 -5.32
C PRO A 16 -24.79 3.48 -6.35
N THR A 17 -25.26 3.91 -7.53
CA THR A 17 -24.43 4.55 -8.56
C THR A 17 -23.69 5.80 -8.08
N VAL A 18 -24.31 6.58 -7.18
CA VAL A 18 -23.67 7.78 -6.60
C VAL A 18 -22.58 7.36 -5.61
N ILE A 19 -22.83 6.30 -4.84
CA ILE A 19 -21.87 5.76 -3.86
C ILE A 19 -20.63 5.21 -4.58
N THR A 20 -20.81 4.41 -5.64
CA THR A 20 -19.70 3.85 -6.42
C THR A 20 -18.88 4.94 -7.11
N ARG A 21 -19.54 5.96 -7.66
CA ARG A 21 -18.87 7.13 -8.23
C ARG A 21 -18.10 7.91 -7.16
N GLY A 22 -18.69 8.12 -5.99
CA GLY A 22 -18.06 8.80 -4.87
C GLY A 22 -16.79 8.09 -4.39
N PHE A 23 -16.83 6.76 -4.24
CA PHE A 23 -15.63 5.99 -3.90
C PHE A 23 -14.56 6.01 -5.00
N SER A 24 -14.96 6.06 -6.27
CA SER A 24 -14.01 6.18 -7.38
C SER A 24 -13.24 7.50 -7.32
N LEU A 25 -13.95 8.61 -7.08
CA LEU A 25 -13.34 9.94 -6.89
C LEU A 25 -12.46 9.98 -5.63
N ALA A 26 -12.91 9.41 -4.53
CA ALA A 26 -12.13 9.35 -3.29
C ALA A 26 -10.83 8.55 -3.47
N ARG A 27 -10.87 7.46 -4.24
CA ARG A 27 -9.67 6.68 -4.60
C ARG A 27 -8.68 7.52 -5.40
N GLU A 28 -9.15 8.24 -6.41
CA GLU A 28 -8.29 9.09 -7.25
C GLU A 28 -7.59 10.18 -6.44
N GLU A 29 -8.34 10.83 -5.53
CA GLU A 29 -7.76 11.85 -4.65
C GLU A 29 -6.78 11.25 -3.64
N ALA A 30 -7.10 10.08 -3.07
CA ALA A 30 -6.18 9.37 -2.18
C ALA A 30 -4.88 8.99 -2.91
N GLU A 31 -4.95 8.50 -4.14
CA GLU A 31 -3.76 8.22 -4.95
C GLU A 31 -2.96 9.50 -5.24
N ARG A 32 -3.63 10.62 -5.54
CA ARG A 32 -2.98 11.91 -5.76
C ARG A 32 -2.22 12.36 -4.52
N LEU A 33 -2.85 12.31 -3.35
CA LEU A 33 -2.24 12.67 -2.07
C LEU A 33 -1.03 11.78 -1.75
N LEU A 34 -1.17 10.47 -1.92
CA LEU A 34 -0.09 9.50 -1.69
C LEU A 34 1.11 9.78 -2.60
N LYS A 35 0.89 10.07 -3.88
CA LYS A 35 1.96 10.29 -4.85
C LYS A 35 2.62 11.67 -4.73
N LYS A 36 1.87 12.71 -4.37
CA LYS A 36 2.35 14.10 -4.42
C LYS A 36 2.76 14.69 -3.08
N GLU A 37 2.15 14.26 -1.98
CA GLU A 37 2.27 14.95 -0.69
C GLU A 37 2.85 14.05 0.40
N ILE A 38 2.53 12.75 0.40
CA ILE A 38 2.93 11.83 1.47
C ILE A 38 4.14 10.97 1.06
N GLY A 39 4.16 10.50 -0.19
CA GLY A 39 5.18 9.58 -0.69
C GLY A 39 6.57 10.20 -0.71
N THR A 40 7.57 9.46 -0.22
CA THR A 40 8.98 9.83 -0.34
C THR A 40 9.58 9.16 -1.57
N PRO A 41 10.24 9.89 -2.49
CA PRO A 41 10.87 9.29 -3.66
C PRO A 41 12.08 8.43 -3.24
N VAL A 42 12.13 7.19 -3.73
CA VAL A 42 13.22 6.24 -3.47
C VAL A 42 13.84 5.84 -4.80
N LYS A 43 15.18 5.79 -4.86
CA LYS A 43 15.91 5.32 -6.04
C LYS A 43 16.06 3.80 -5.99
N ALA A 44 16.03 3.16 -7.16
CA ALA A 44 16.28 1.71 -7.26
C ALA A 44 17.70 1.29 -6.83
N THR A 45 18.61 2.26 -6.67
CA THR A 45 19.98 2.07 -6.18
C THR A 45 20.10 2.23 -4.67
N ASP A 46 19.02 2.48 -3.94
CA ASP A 46 19.04 2.68 -2.49
C ASP A 46 18.82 1.35 -1.75
N ASP A 47 19.90 0.60 -1.57
CA ASP A 47 19.89 -0.74 -0.97
C ASP A 47 19.38 -0.73 0.46
N GLU A 48 19.65 0.35 1.19
CA GLU A 48 19.27 0.47 2.59
C GLU A 48 17.75 0.58 2.72
N VAL A 49 17.14 1.50 1.98
CA VAL A 49 15.68 1.66 1.97
C VAL A 49 15.00 0.41 1.40
N LEU A 50 15.53 -0.16 0.30
CA LEU A 50 14.99 -1.39 -0.28
C LEU A 50 15.08 -2.58 0.69
N SER A 51 16.17 -2.70 1.46
CA SER A 51 16.32 -3.74 2.48
C SER A 51 15.35 -3.53 3.64
N GLN A 52 15.08 -2.29 4.05
CA GLN A 52 14.08 -2.00 5.08
C GLN A 52 12.66 -2.35 4.62
N VAL A 53 12.33 -2.05 3.36
CA VAL A 53 11.05 -2.43 2.74
C VAL A 53 10.90 -3.95 2.70
N ALA A 54 11.93 -4.68 2.23
CA ALA A 54 11.94 -6.14 2.18
C ALA A 54 11.79 -6.75 3.59
N HIS A 55 12.50 -6.20 4.58
CA HIS A 55 12.41 -6.64 5.97
C HIS A 55 11.01 -6.46 6.56
N THR A 56 10.37 -5.32 6.30
CA THR A 56 9.01 -5.01 6.77
C THR A 56 7.98 -5.95 6.12
N ALA A 57 8.10 -6.20 4.81
CA ALA A 57 7.22 -7.11 4.08
C ALA A 57 7.32 -8.56 4.58
N MET A 58 8.50 -8.99 5.03
CA MET A 58 8.72 -10.32 5.61
C MET A 58 8.27 -10.43 7.08
N GLY A 59 7.90 -9.33 7.73
CA GLY A 59 7.55 -9.30 9.15
C GLY A 59 6.30 -10.07 9.53
N SER A 60 5.37 -10.30 8.60
CA SER A 60 4.16 -11.12 8.80
C SER A 60 4.35 -12.60 8.44
N LYS A 61 5.58 -13.00 8.06
CA LYS A 61 5.93 -14.37 7.66
C LYS A 61 6.80 -15.01 8.75
N GLY A 62 6.74 -16.34 8.87
CA GLY A 62 7.48 -17.12 9.88
C GLY A 62 9.01 -17.15 9.75
N VAL A 63 9.61 -16.17 9.08
CA VAL A 63 11.05 -16.10 8.76
C VAL A 63 11.84 -15.24 9.76
N TYR A 64 11.31 -15.03 10.97
CA TYR A 64 11.77 -14.03 11.94
C TYR A 64 13.30 -14.01 12.16
N GLY A 65 13.94 -15.18 12.25
CA GLY A 65 15.39 -15.32 12.48
C GLY A 65 16.27 -15.09 11.25
N ALA A 66 15.72 -15.18 10.04
CA ALA A 66 16.47 -15.08 8.78
C ALA A 66 16.12 -13.81 7.96
N ARG A 67 15.25 -12.93 8.48
CA ARG A 67 14.75 -11.74 7.75
C ARG A 67 15.86 -10.84 7.21
N GLY A 68 16.93 -10.63 7.97
CA GLY A 68 18.03 -9.77 7.54
C GLY A 68 18.82 -10.35 6.36
N GLU A 69 19.09 -11.65 6.37
CA GLU A 69 19.82 -12.32 5.28
C GLU A 69 18.96 -12.43 4.03
N LEU A 70 17.69 -12.80 4.19
CA LEU A 70 16.74 -12.90 3.10
C LEU A 70 16.44 -11.54 2.46
N ALA A 71 16.32 -10.47 3.25
CA ALA A 71 16.13 -9.12 2.72
C ALA A 71 17.31 -8.70 1.82
N ARG A 72 18.56 -8.91 2.27
CA ARG A 72 19.76 -8.64 1.47
C ARG A 72 19.81 -9.48 0.20
N LEU A 73 19.48 -10.77 0.29
CA LEU A 73 19.46 -11.68 -0.85
C LEU A 73 18.45 -11.22 -1.92
N VAL A 74 17.23 -10.84 -1.50
CA VAL A 74 16.18 -10.39 -2.42
C VAL A 74 16.55 -9.06 -3.08
N VAL A 75 17.07 -8.09 -2.33
CA VAL A 75 17.52 -6.81 -2.91
C VAL A 75 18.62 -7.04 -3.94
N LYS A 76 19.58 -7.94 -3.65
CA LYS A 76 20.63 -8.32 -4.60
C LYS A 76 20.07 -9.01 -5.85
N ALA A 77 19.11 -9.93 -5.69
CA ALA A 77 18.52 -10.65 -6.81
C ALA A 77 17.81 -9.73 -7.81
N VAL A 78 17.06 -8.73 -7.32
CA VAL A 78 16.30 -7.79 -8.16
C VAL A 78 17.20 -6.79 -8.92
N LYS A 79 18.47 -6.67 -8.52
CA LYS A 79 19.46 -5.79 -9.16
C LYS A 79 20.26 -6.46 -10.28
N THR A 80 20.12 -7.78 -10.45
CA THR A 80 20.81 -8.56 -11.49
C THR A 80 20.02 -8.48 -12.78
#